data_AF-A0AAE0Z9F5-F1
#
_entry.id   AF-A0AAE0Z9F5-F1
#
_cell.length_a   1.000
_cell.length_b   1.000
_cell.length_c   1.000
_cell.angle_alpha   90.00
_cell.angle_beta   90.00
_cell.angle_gamma   90.00
#
_symmetry.space_group_name_H-M   'P 1'
#
loop_
_entity.id
_entity.type
_entity.pdbx_description
1 polymer ?
#
loop_
_entity_poly.entity_id
_entity_poly.type
_entity_poly.pdbx_seq_one_letter_code
_entity_poly.pdbx_strand_id
1 'polypeptide(L)'
;MRPYGPDCIIEKEDCINRKRLGTALRNLVADASKRKITLGGRGEGRLTQNIIRRLSIYFTRALRSNTTSSEMRDAIMASVYHMFSTDEKPQHHLCPKEASSWCFYNAANAKDAVPGPHSIFRHTSLDENLLGEHILPVYRRLTDDALLKRCERHATQNSNESLHNVI
;
A
#
# COMPACT_ATOMS: atom_id res chain seq x y z
N MET A 1 -25.41 6.68 27.06
CA MET A 1 -24.88 5.69 28.01
C MET A 1 -23.47 5.33 27.58
N ARG A 2 -22.44 5.51 28.42
CA ARG A 2 -21.07 5.01 28.18
C ARG A 2 -20.97 3.67 28.91
N PRO A 3 -21.07 2.51 28.24
CA PRO A 3 -21.15 1.21 28.92
C PRO A 3 -19.93 0.88 29.80
N TYR A 4 -18.82 1.58 29.62
CA TYR A 4 -17.57 1.40 30.38
C TYR A 4 -17.21 2.60 31.28
N GLY A 5 -18.14 3.53 31.51
CA GLY A 5 -17.89 4.72 32.33
C GLY A 5 -17.14 5.85 31.60
N PRO A 6 -16.96 7.02 32.26
CA PRO A 6 -16.31 8.18 31.67
C PRO A 6 -14.77 8.05 31.60
N ASP A 7 -14.17 7.20 32.44
CA ASP A 7 -12.72 7.06 32.60
C ASP A 7 -12.09 6.00 31.67
N CYS A 8 -12.91 5.20 30.98
CA CYS A 8 -12.44 4.21 30.03
C CYS A 8 -12.36 4.80 28.62
N ILE A 9 -11.14 5.08 28.14
CA ILE A 9 -10.89 5.45 26.75
C ILE A 9 -10.92 4.17 25.91
N ILE A 10 -11.94 4.03 25.07
CA ILE A 10 -12.07 2.89 24.17
C ILE A 10 -11.32 3.21 22.87
N GLU A 11 -10.17 2.59 22.68
CA GLU A 11 -9.44 2.63 21.42
C GLU A 11 -9.88 1.47 20.54
N LYS A 12 -10.26 1.77 19.29
CA LYS A 12 -10.70 0.72 18.36
C LYS A 12 -9.49 0.00 17.77
N GLU A 13 -9.29 -1.24 18.14
CA GLU A 13 -8.31 -2.16 17.56
C GLU A 13 -8.88 -2.85 16.32
N ASP A 14 -8.92 -2.16 15.19
CA ASP A 14 -9.35 -2.75 13.91
C ASP A 14 -8.34 -2.39 12.84
N CYS A 15 -7.58 -3.41 12.40
CA CYS A 15 -6.64 -3.21 11.33
C CYS A 15 -7.37 -3.03 9.99
N ILE A 16 -6.84 -2.13 9.17
CA ILE A 16 -7.33 -1.84 7.82
C ILE A 16 -7.46 -3.15 7.03
N ASN A 17 -8.69 -3.57 6.77
CA ASN A 17 -8.94 -4.76 5.96
C ASN A 17 -8.34 -4.60 4.56
N ARG A 18 -7.59 -5.62 4.12
CA ARG A 18 -6.95 -5.79 2.79
C ARG A 18 -7.84 -5.36 1.61
N LYS A 19 -9.15 -5.52 1.74
CA LYS A 19 -10.14 -5.16 0.71
C LYS A 19 -10.24 -3.66 0.45
N ARG A 20 -9.81 -2.80 1.39
CA ARG A 20 -9.98 -1.33 1.30
C ARG A 20 -9.16 -0.71 0.16
N LEU A 21 -7.88 -1.06 0.01
CA LEU A 21 -7.06 -0.53 -1.09
C LEU A 21 -7.60 -0.95 -2.45
N GLY A 22 -7.85 -2.26 -2.65
CA GLY A 22 -8.35 -2.77 -3.92
C GLY A 22 -9.68 -2.14 -4.33
N THR A 23 -10.60 -1.95 -3.39
CA THR A 23 -11.86 -1.23 -3.65
C THR A 23 -11.63 0.24 -3.94
N ALA A 24 -10.77 0.93 -3.18
CA ALA A 24 -10.46 2.33 -3.41
C ALA A 24 -9.88 2.58 -4.81
N LEU A 25 -8.95 1.72 -5.26
CA LEU A 25 -8.35 1.84 -6.60
C LEU A 25 -9.34 1.50 -7.72
N ARG A 26 -10.22 0.50 -7.54
CA ARG A 26 -11.29 0.22 -8.51
C ARG A 26 -12.28 1.37 -8.64
N ASN A 27 -12.67 1.97 -7.51
CA ASN A 27 -13.54 3.14 -7.50
C ASN A 27 -12.85 4.35 -8.15
N LEU A 28 -11.56 4.56 -7.86
CA LEU A 28 -10.75 5.61 -8.50
C LEU A 28 -10.78 5.50 -10.04
N VAL A 29 -10.58 4.30 -10.58
CA VAL A 29 -10.66 4.07 -12.04
C VAL A 29 -12.07 4.38 -12.57
N ALA A 30 -13.11 3.91 -11.88
CA ALA A 30 -14.50 4.13 -12.29
C ALA A 30 -14.88 5.61 -12.27
N ASP A 31 -14.49 6.34 -11.23
CA ASP A 31 -14.81 7.76 -11.06
C ASP A 31 -14.01 8.66 -12.01
N ALA A 32 -12.73 8.34 -12.24
CA ALA A 32 -11.94 9.00 -13.27
C ALA A 32 -12.55 8.80 -14.67
N SER A 33 -13.03 7.60 -14.98
CA SER A 33 -13.70 7.31 -16.25
C SER A 33 -14.96 8.16 -16.45
N LYS A 34 -15.76 8.41 -15.41
CA LYS A 34 -16.93 9.32 -15.48
C LYS A 34 -16.52 10.75 -15.82
N ARG A 35 -15.31 11.15 -15.41
CA ARG A 35 -14.70 12.46 -15.70
C ARG A 35 -13.93 12.47 -17.02
N LYS A 36 -14.05 11.43 -17.85
CA LYS A 36 -13.32 11.25 -19.13
C LYS A 36 -11.79 11.18 -18.96
N ILE A 37 -11.31 10.74 -17.78
CA ILE A 37 -9.90 10.49 -17.50
C ILE A 37 -9.64 8.97 -17.49
N THR A 38 -8.68 8.50 -18.30
CA THR A 38 -8.38 7.08 -18.45
C THR A 38 -7.19 6.66 -17.60
N LEU A 39 -7.45 6.13 -16.40
CA LEU A 39 -6.40 5.61 -15.50
C LEU A 39 -6.12 4.11 -15.70
N GLY A 40 -7.13 3.35 -16.11
CA GLY A 40 -7.03 1.91 -16.39
C GLY A 40 -6.89 1.61 -17.89
N GLY A 41 -7.27 0.40 -18.29
CA GLY A 41 -7.33 -0.02 -19.70
C GLY A 41 -6.10 -0.81 -20.17
N ARG A 42 -5.97 -0.96 -21.50
CA ARG A 42 -4.81 -1.60 -22.13
C ARG A 42 -3.66 -0.60 -22.22
N GLY A 43 -2.45 -1.04 -21.90
CA GLY A 43 -1.25 -0.22 -21.98
C GLY A 43 -0.33 -0.43 -20.79
N GLU A 44 0.97 -0.24 -21.01
CA GLU A 44 1.96 -0.23 -19.94
C GLU A 44 1.70 0.96 -18.99
N GLY A 45 2.06 0.79 -17.71
CA GLY A 45 1.94 1.85 -16.72
C GLY A 45 0.50 2.17 -16.29
N ARG A 46 -0.51 1.40 -16.75
CA ARG A 46 -1.93 1.62 -16.43
C ARG A 46 -2.38 0.89 -15.17
N LEU A 47 -3.42 1.42 -14.52
CA LEU A 47 -4.03 0.82 -13.33
C LEU A 47 -5.02 -0.30 -13.72
N THR A 48 -4.50 -1.41 -14.27
CA THR A 48 -5.31 -2.57 -14.66
C THR A 48 -5.77 -3.39 -13.45
N GLN A 49 -6.77 -4.27 -13.63
CA GLN A 49 -7.26 -5.14 -12.54
C GLN A 49 -6.15 -6.02 -11.93
N ASN A 50 -5.22 -6.51 -12.77
CA ASN A 50 -4.09 -7.31 -12.28
C ASN A 50 -3.13 -6.46 -11.43
N ILE A 51 -2.89 -5.22 -11.84
CA ILE A 51 -2.05 -4.26 -11.10
C ILE A 51 -2.69 -3.91 -9.76
N ILE A 52 -3.99 -3.61 -9.74
CA ILE A 52 -4.74 -3.36 -8.50
C ILE A 52 -4.65 -4.57 -7.54
N ARG A 53 -4.77 -5.79 -8.08
CA ARG A 53 -4.60 -7.02 -7.30
C ARG A 53 -3.20 -7.11 -6.68
N ARG A 54 -2.14 -6.86 -7.45
CA ARG A 54 -0.75 -6.87 -6.96
C ARG A 54 -0.51 -5.80 -5.88
N LEU A 55 -0.95 -4.56 -6.12
CA LEU A 55 -0.89 -3.47 -5.14
C LEU A 55 -1.58 -3.86 -3.83
N SER A 56 -2.75 -4.48 -3.91
CA SER A 56 -3.49 -4.97 -2.72
C SER A 56 -2.73 -6.06 -1.95
N ILE A 57 -2.02 -6.95 -2.65
CA ILE A 57 -1.17 -7.97 -2.04
C ILE A 57 0.03 -7.33 -1.35
N TYR A 58 0.75 -6.41 -2.02
CA TYR A 58 1.91 -5.73 -1.46
C TYR A 58 1.54 -4.89 -0.24
N PHE A 59 0.45 -4.13 -0.30
CA PHE A 59 -0.09 -3.37 0.82
C PHE A 59 -0.36 -4.25 2.03
N THR A 60 -1.01 -5.40 1.83
CA THR A 60 -1.24 -6.35 2.93
C THR A 60 0.07 -6.86 3.50
N ARG A 61 1.01 -7.27 2.63
CA ARG A 61 2.27 -7.85 3.07
C ARG A 61 3.05 -6.84 3.90
N ALA A 62 3.10 -5.59 3.47
CA ALA A 62 3.71 -4.50 4.22
C ALA A 62 3.03 -4.29 5.59
N LEU A 63 1.71 -4.32 5.69
CA LEU A 63 1.01 -4.26 6.98
C LEU A 63 1.37 -5.42 7.92
N ARG A 64 1.46 -6.65 7.40
CA ARG A 64 1.67 -7.86 8.21
C ARG A 64 3.13 -8.09 8.61
N SER A 65 4.06 -7.59 7.81
CA SER A 65 5.50 -7.81 8.02
C SER A 65 6.16 -6.73 8.89
N ASN A 66 5.39 -5.75 9.36
CA ASN A 66 5.88 -4.64 10.19
C ASN A 66 5.01 -4.51 11.44
N THR A 67 5.58 -3.95 12.51
CA THR A 67 4.93 -3.93 13.83
C THR A 67 4.49 -2.54 14.24
N THR A 68 5.23 -1.52 13.83
CA THR A 68 4.88 -0.13 14.15
C THR A 68 4.15 0.52 12.98
N SER A 69 3.27 1.48 13.29
CA SER A 69 2.58 2.30 12.29
C SER A 69 3.55 3.00 11.32
N SER A 70 4.71 3.46 11.82
CA SER A 70 5.73 4.09 10.99
C SER A 70 6.36 3.11 9.99
N GLU A 71 6.78 1.93 10.44
CA GLU A 71 7.34 0.89 9.56
C GLU A 71 6.31 0.42 8.52
N MET A 72 5.05 0.25 8.92
CA MET A 72 3.96 -0.09 8.02
C MET A 72 3.78 0.97 6.93
N ARG A 73 3.72 2.25 7.32
CA ARG A 73 3.59 3.38 6.38
C ARG A 73 4.72 3.37 5.38
N ASP A 74 5.97 3.30 5.86
CA ASP A 74 7.14 3.38 5.00
C ASP A 74 7.21 2.18 4.05
N ALA A 75 6.94 0.96 4.52
CA ALA A 75 6.90 -0.24 3.68
C ALA A 75 5.75 -0.21 2.65
N ILE A 76 4.58 0.31 3.01
CA ILE A 76 3.45 0.48 2.09
C ILE A 76 3.81 1.50 1.01
N MET A 77 4.33 2.66 1.41
CA MET A 77 4.72 3.73 0.49
C MET A 77 5.89 3.30 -0.40
N ALA A 78 6.84 2.53 0.12
CA ALA A 78 7.91 1.92 -0.66
C ALA A 78 7.38 1.08 -1.82
N SER A 79 6.30 0.32 -1.61
CA SER A 79 5.73 -0.53 -2.66
C SER A 79 5.19 0.27 -3.85
N VAL A 80 4.54 1.43 -3.61
CA VAL A 80 3.99 2.26 -4.69
C VAL A 80 5.07 3.09 -5.37
N TYR A 81 6.00 3.68 -4.61
CA TYR A 81 7.14 4.41 -5.18
C TYR A 81 8.05 3.50 -5.99
N HIS A 82 8.31 2.28 -5.51
CA HIS A 82 9.05 1.28 -6.27
C HIS A 82 8.39 1.02 -7.63
N MET A 83 7.06 0.98 -7.69
CA MET A 83 6.33 0.79 -8.96
C MET A 83 6.28 2.03 -9.86
N PHE A 84 6.59 3.22 -9.35
CA PHE A 84 6.75 4.46 -10.13
C PHE A 84 8.19 4.72 -10.60
N SER A 85 9.17 4.11 -9.92
CA SER A 85 10.60 4.34 -10.17
C SER A 85 11.00 4.17 -11.65
N THR A 86 11.97 4.88 -12.19
CA THR A 86 12.56 4.54 -13.50
C THR A 86 14.08 4.59 -13.39
N ASP A 87 14.78 4.22 -14.46
CA ASP A 87 16.24 4.40 -14.49
C ASP A 87 16.60 5.89 -14.40
N GLU A 88 15.80 6.78 -15.01
CA GLU A 88 15.98 8.24 -14.97
C GLU A 88 15.53 8.86 -13.64
N LYS A 89 14.49 8.30 -13.02
CA LYS A 89 13.91 8.79 -11.75
C LYS A 89 13.80 7.63 -10.75
N PRO A 90 14.90 7.22 -10.11
CA PRO A 90 14.88 6.13 -9.14
C PRO A 90 14.14 6.52 -7.86
N GLN A 91 13.19 5.70 -7.43
CA GLN A 91 12.32 5.96 -6.26
C GLN A 91 12.38 4.83 -5.22
N HIS A 92 13.60 4.45 -4.84
CA HIS A 92 13.87 3.35 -3.90
C HIS A 92 14.18 3.82 -2.47
N HIS A 93 13.94 5.10 -2.17
CA HIS A 93 14.32 5.74 -0.90
C HIS A 93 13.66 5.15 0.35
N LEU A 94 12.45 4.60 0.24
CA LEU A 94 11.76 3.88 1.33
C LEU A 94 11.94 2.36 1.27
N CYS A 95 12.60 1.83 0.23
CA CYS A 95 12.82 0.39 0.13
C CYS A 95 13.87 -0.08 1.15
N PRO A 96 13.82 -1.34 1.63
CA PRO A 96 14.84 -1.86 2.52
C PRO A 96 16.24 -1.78 1.89
N LYS A 97 17.24 -1.45 2.70
CA LYS A 97 18.61 -1.16 2.26
C LYS A 97 19.55 -2.38 2.30
N GLU A 98 19.08 -3.51 2.80
CA GLU A 98 19.91 -4.70 2.97
C GLU A 98 20.22 -5.40 1.64
N ALA A 99 21.35 -6.12 1.59
CA ALA A 99 21.75 -6.94 0.44
C ALA A 99 20.76 -8.07 0.10
N SER A 100 19.92 -8.47 1.07
CA SER A 100 18.83 -9.44 0.94
C SER A 100 17.46 -8.79 0.64
N SER A 101 17.44 -7.47 0.42
CA SER A 101 16.23 -6.72 0.11
C SER A 101 15.56 -7.23 -1.15
N TRP A 102 14.23 -7.20 -1.17
CA TRP A 102 13.43 -7.45 -2.36
C TRP A 102 13.60 -6.34 -3.43
N CYS A 103 14.09 -5.17 -3.02
CA CYS A 103 14.38 -4.07 -3.92
C CYS A 103 15.72 -4.34 -4.61
N PHE A 104 15.70 -4.71 -5.89
CA PHE A 104 16.91 -5.00 -6.66
C PHE A 104 17.92 -3.84 -6.63
N TYR A 105 17.43 -2.60 -6.64
CA TYR A 105 18.26 -1.39 -6.69
C TYR A 105 19.05 -1.21 -5.40
N ASN A 106 18.37 -1.21 -4.25
CA ASN A 106 19.04 -1.10 -2.96
C ASN A 106 19.87 -2.36 -2.64
N ALA A 107 19.42 -3.55 -3.04
CA ALA A 107 20.18 -4.78 -2.84
C ALA A 107 21.49 -4.80 -3.64
N ALA A 108 21.53 -4.21 -4.85
CA ALA A 108 22.75 -4.04 -5.62
C ALA A 108 23.68 -3.00 -4.97
N ASN A 109 23.14 -1.84 -4.58
CA ASN A 109 23.92 -0.82 -3.88
C ASN A 109 24.54 -1.34 -2.57
N ALA A 110 23.81 -2.16 -1.80
CA ALA A 110 24.31 -2.76 -0.57
C ALA A 110 25.43 -3.81 -0.78
N LYS A 111 25.62 -4.25 -2.03
CA LYS A 111 26.69 -5.17 -2.44
C LYS A 111 27.79 -4.44 -3.22
N ASP A 112 27.78 -3.11 -3.21
CA ASP A 112 28.67 -2.26 -4.01
C ASP A 112 28.64 -2.61 -5.51
N ALA A 113 27.47 -3.04 -6.01
CA ALA A 113 27.23 -3.40 -7.39
C ALA A 113 26.34 -2.37 -8.10
N VAL A 114 26.51 -2.25 -9.42
CA VAL A 114 25.65 -1.40 -10.24
C VAL A 114 24.24 -2.03 -10.35
N PRO A 115 23.17 -1.30 -9.98
CA PRO A 115 21.81 -1.77 -10.19
C PRO A 115 21.52 -2.09 -11.66
N GLY A 116 20.82 -3.19 -11.92
CA GLY A 116 20.34 -3.51 -13.26
C GLY A 116 19.23 -2.57 -13.74
N PRO A 117 18.88 -2.61 -15.04
CA PRO A 117 17.87 -1.71 -15.59
C PRO A 117 16.45 -2.04 -15.12
N HIS A 118 15.62 -1.02 -14.99
CA HIS A 118 14.24 -1.16 -14.53
C HIS A 118 13.40 -2.04 -15.48
N SER A 119 13.68 -2.01 -16.78
CA SER A 119 13.00 -2.82 -17.79
C SER A 119 13.10 -4.34 -17.55
N ILE A 120 14.14 -4.80 -16.85
CA ILE A 120 14.38 -6.22 -16.56
C ILE A 120 13.90 -6.58 -15.15
N PHE A 121 14.28 -5.77 -14.16
CA PHE A 121 14.13 -6.13 -12.75
C PHE A 121 12.83 -5.65 -12.12
N ARG A 122 12.11 -4.74 -12.75
CA ARG A 122 10.79 -4.30 -12.29
C ARG A 122 9.69 -5.12 -12.93
N HIS A 123 9.11 -6.03 -12.14
CA HIS A 123 7.99 -6.87 -12.63
C HIS A 123 6.64 -6.14 -12.75
N THR A 124 6.51 -4.93 -12.20
CA THR A 124 5.26 -4.15 -12.23
C THR A 124 5.56 -2.66 -12.36
N SER A 125 5.22 -2.04 -13.50
CA SER A 125 5.36 -0.60 -13.74
C SER A 125 4.02 0.14 -13.64
N LEU A 126 4.07 1.34 -13.08
CA LEU A 126 3.04 2.37 -13.13
C LEU A 126 3.64 3.63 -13.75
N ASP A 127 2.84 4.33 -14.54
CA ASP A 127 3.20 5.65 -15.05
C ASP A 127 2.91 6.70 -13.97
N GLU A 128 3.97 7.27 -13.39
CA GLU A 128 3.84 8.28 -12.33
C GLU A 128 3.18 9.57 -12.83
N ASN A 129 3.47 10.00 -14.07
CA ASN A 129 2.91 11.23 -14.62
C ASN A 129 1.40 11.10 -14.84
N LEU A 130 0.96 9.91 -15.23
CA LEU A 130 -0.46 9.61 -15.42
C LEU A 130 -1.19 9.33 -14.09
N LEU A 131 -0.56 8.60 -13.17
CA LEU A 131 -1.26 7.99 -12.03
C LEU A 131 -0.87 8.56 -10.68
N GLY A 132 0.26 9.25 -10.56
CA GLY A 132 0.82 9.73 -9.30
C GLY A 132 -0.16 10.63 -8.55
N GLU A 133 -0.72 11.64 -9.23
CA GLU A 133 -1.68 12.58 -8.66
C GLU A 133 -2.98 11.91 -8.19
N HIS A 134 -3.32 10.75 -8.74
CA HIS A 134 -4.54 10.02 -8.42
C HIS A 134 -4.34 8.93 -7.36
N ILE A 135 -3.24 8.19 -7.43
CA ILE A 135 -2.96 7.05 -6.55
C ILE A 135 -2.36 7.49 -5.22
N LEU A 136 -1.42 8.44 -5.21
CA LEU A 136 -0.73 8.86 -3.98
C LEU A 136 -1.69 9.41 -2.91
N PRO A 137 -2.75 10.19 -3.24
CA PRO A 137 -3.76 10.56 -2.24
C PRO A 137 -4.50 9.37 -1.63
N VAL A 138 -4.79 8.33 -2.41
CA VAL A 138 -5.43 7.10 -1.89
C VAL A 138 -4.50 6.39 -0.91
N TYR A 139 -3.22 6.26 -1.25
CA TYR A 139 -2.21 5.68 -0.37
C TYR A 139 -2.07 6.49 0.92
N ARG A 140 -1.81 7.81 0.82
CA ARG A 140 -1.68 8.69 1.99
C ARG A 140 -2.86 8.60 2.95
N ARG A 141 -4.09 8.58 2.43
CA ARG A 141 -5.30 8.41 3.26
C ARG A 141 -5.37 7.05 3.94
N LEU A 142 -4.93 5.99 3.27
CA LEU A 142 -4.96 4.62 3.81
C LEU A 142 -3.76 4.29 4.69
N THR A 143 -2.73 5.12 4.67
CA THR A 143 -1.55 5.03 5.54
C THR A 143 -1.52 6.13 6.60
N ASP A 144 -2.69 6.71 6.91
CA ASP A 144 -2.83 7.69 7.98
C ASP A 144 -2.41 7.07 9.32
N ASP A 145 -1.64 7.80 10.12
CA ASP A 145 -1.05 7.27 11.36
C ASP A 145 -2.13 6.80 12.34
N ALA A 146 -3.27 7.51 12.44
CA ALA A 146 -4.36 7.10 13.32
C ALA A 146 -5.04 5.81 12.82
N LEU A 147 -5.01 5.53 11.52
CA LEU A 147 -5.49 4.26 10.98
C LEU A 147 -4.47 3.14 11.17
N LEU A 148 -3.17 3.40 10.98
CA LEU A 148 -2.12 2.39 11.09
C LEU A 148 -1.81 2.00 12.54
N LYS A 149 -1.96 2.91 13.50
CA LYS A 149 -1.84 2.57 14.94
C LYS A 149 -2.79 1.45 15.36
N ARG A 150 -3.98 1.41 14.76
CA ARG A 150 -4.99 0.36 14.99
C ARG A 150 -4.61 -1.00 14.38
N CYS A 151 -3.52 -1.05 13.59
CA CYS A 151 -2.96 -2.27 13.03
C CYS A 151 -1.76 -2.81 13.82
N GLU A 152 -1.20 -2.08 14.79
CA GLU A 152 0.06 -2.46 15.47
C GLU A 152 -0.05 -3.78 16.23
N ARG A 153 -1.25 -4.14 16.70
CA ARG A 153 -1.51 -5.42 17.37
C ARG A 153 -1.85 -6.57 16.41
N HIS A 154 -1.88 -6.31 15.09
CA HIS A 154 -2.33 -7.22 14.04
C HIS A 154 -3.71 -7.88 14.30
N ALA A 155 -4.51 -7.28 15.19
CA ALA A 155 -5.83 -7.79 15.54
C ALA A 155 -6.81 -7.53 14.40
N THR A 156 -7.59 -8.56 14.06
CA THR A 156 -8.71 -8.43 13.12
C THR A 156 -10.01 -8.45 13.91
N GLN A 157 -10.72 -7.33 13.97
CA GLN A 157 -12.10 -7.31 14.44
C GLN A 157 -13.01 -7.75 13.29
N ASN A 158 -13.04 -9.06 13.02
CA ASN A 158 -14.05 -9.61 12.14
C ASN A 158 -15.39 -9.59 12.90
N SER A 159 -16.36 -8.78 12.46
CA SER A 159 -17.71 -8.77 13.06
C SER A 159 -18.38 -10.15 13.03
N ASN A 160 -17.96 -11.03 12.11
CA ASN A 160 -18.43 -12.41 12.01
C ASN A 160 -17.83 -13.34 13.09
N GLU A 161 -16.80 -12.90 13.81
CA GLU A 161 -16.20 -13.61 14.94
C GLU A 161 -16.59 -12.99 16.29
N SER A 162 -17.44 -11.95 16.28
CA SER A 162 -17.96 -11.37 17.51
C SER A 162 -19.05 -12.26 18.10
N LEU A 163 -19.00 -12.48 19.42
CA LEU A 163 -20.00 -13.27 20.15
C LEU A 163 -21.43 -12.75 19.90
N HIS A 164 -21.58 -11.44 19.63
CA HIS A 164 -22.84 -10.77 19.31
C HIS A 164 -23.47 -11.16 17.95
N ASN A 165 -22.77 -11.90 17.08
CA ASN A 165 -23.33 -12.40 15.82
C ASN A 165 -23.82 -13.87 15.93
N VAL A 166 -23.62 -14.51 17.09
CA VAL A 166 -24.05 -15.91 17.35
C VAL A 166 -25.24 -15.95 18.31
N ILE A 167 -25.84 -14.80 18.64
CA ILE A 167 -26.98 -14.66 19.55
C ILE A 167 -28.14 -14.00 18.81
#